data_AF-A0A7S3INJ1-F1
#
_entry.id   AF-A0A7S3INJ1-F1
#
_cell.length_a   1.000
_cell.length_b   1.000
_cell.length_c   1.000
_cell.angle_alpha   90.00
_cell.angle_beta   90.00
_cell.angle_gamma   90.00
#
_symmetry.space_group_name_H-M   'P 1'
#
loop_
_entity.id
_entity.type
_entity.pdbx_description
1 polymer ?
#
loop_
_entity_poly.entity_id
_entity_poly.type
_entity_poly.pdbx_seq_one_letter_code
_entity_poly.pdbx_strand_id
1 'polypeptide(L)'
;EANVSFFDPDLEEDLTDPSSPNHEAVKRVVMFLACCHTIIIDQKKGTYNASSPDELALVNAAKQFGYEFKDKDSDNNIVIRHKQTGEDISLKLLNVCEFTSTRKRMSCIFRDSRGKIILMCKGADSVISERLSEESKDSELFATTNIAVEGFAREGLRTLYLAEREISETEYEVWAEEVHKAKLEITNREEKVAVVDEKIEVGLELIGSTAIEDRLQDDVAETIKFMKLAGIKVWVLTGDKIETAINIGVSAGLLDSDMDRHEIGDGLLYEPLKKILIKAKQDIEAGKANRKQAIVIAGSALVTIEHSIELKDIFLHASDSADVVLACRVSPKQKADIVNLIRHRFPGKVTLSIGDGANDVNMILQAHVGVGIAGKEGQQAARSA
;
A
#
# COMPACT_ATOMS: atom_id res chain seq x y z
N GLU A 1 -12.59 -15.26 -10.32
CA GLU A 1 -12.83 -15.23 -8.87
C GLU A 1 -12.42 -13.87 -8.35
N ALA A 2 -13.26 -13.25 -7.51
CA ALA A 2 -12.99 -11.92 -6.97
C ALA A 2 -11.80 -12.01 -6.02
N ASN A 3 -10.88 -11.03 -6.06
CA ASN A 3 -9.74 -10.92 -5.15
C ASN A 3 -10.18 -10.52 -3.72
N VAL A 4 -11.28 -11.09 -3.22
CA VAL A 4 -11.86 -10.76 -1.91
C VAL A 4 -12.28 -12.05 -1.24
N SER A 5 -11.64 -12.34 -0.11
CA SER A 5 -11.95 -13.46 0.78
C SER A 5 -12.49 -12.88 2.09
N PHE A 6 -13.61 -12.17 2.01
CA PHE A 6 -14.26 -11.57 3.17
C PHE A 6 -15.55 -12.33 3.47
N PHE A 7 -15.70 -12.83 4.69
CA PHE A 7 -16.91 -13.52 5.13
C PHE A 7 -17.24 -13.11 6.56
N ASP A 8 -18.39 -12.48 6.73
CA ASP A 8 -18.91 -12.05 8.02
C ASP A 8 -20.44 -12.19 7.96
N PRO A 9 -21.01 -13.26 8.57
CA PRO A 9 -22.45 -13.49 8.58
C PRO A 9 -23.24 -12.35 9.24
N ASP A 10 -22.68 -11.74 10.28
CA ASP A 10 -23.36 -10.69 11.04
C ASP A 10 -23.46 -9.42 10.19
N LEU A 11 -22.40 -9.10 9.44
CA LEU A 11 -22.41 -8.00 8.46
C LEU A 11 -23.43 -8.23 7.33
N GLU A 12 -23.56 -9.46 6.85
CA GLU A 12 -24.53 -9.81 5.81
C GLU A 12 -25.97 -9.74 6.34
N GLU A 13 -26.22 -10.18 7.58
CA GLU A 13 -27.50 -10.03 8.26
C GLU A 13 -27.87 -8.56 8.45
N ASP A 14 -26.96 -7.75 9.02
CA ASP A 14 -27.16 -6.31 9.22
C ASP A 14 -27.42 -5.57 7.89
N LEU A 15 -26.74 -5.96 6.81
CA LEU A 15 -26.95 -5.34 5.51
C LEU A 15 -28.28 -5.76 4.85
N THR A 16 -28.83 -6.92 5.19
CA THR A 16 -30.05 -7.46 4.55
C THR A 16 -31.32 -7.24 5.34
N ASP A 17 -31.24 -7.05 6.65
CA ASP A 17 -32.39 -6.75 7.51
C ASP A 17 -32.54 -5.22 7.74
N PRO A 18 -33.52 -4.55 7.12
CA PRO A 18 -33.76 -3.12 7.34
C PRO A 18 -34.20 -2.78 8.77
N SER A 19 -34.55 -3.77 9.58
CA SER A 19 -34.89 -3.60 11.00
C SER A 19 -33.69 -3.66 11.93
N SER A 20 -32.52 -4.10 11.44
CA SER A 20 -31.27 -4.06 12.21
C SER A 20 -30.92 -2.61 12.57
N PRO A 21 -30.50 -2.35 13.83
CA PRO A 21 -30.01 -1.02 14.22
C PRO A 21 -28.74 -0.60 13.46
N ASN A 22 -27.99 -1.56 12.90
CA ASN A 22 -26.73 -1.32 12.19
C ASN A 22 -26.92 -1.14 10.67
N HIS A 23 -28.10 -1.45 10.14
CA HIS A 23 -28.37 -1.53 8.70
C HIS A 23 -27.89 -0.30 7.93
N GLU A 24 -28.27 0.90 8.38
CA GLU A 24 -27.92 2.13 7.69
C GLU A 24 -26.42 2.44 7.77
N ALA A 25 -25.77 2.13 8.89
CA ALA A 25 -24.32 2.32 9.06
C ALA A 25 -23.52 1.38 8.15
N VAL A 26 -23.89 0.10 8.11
CA VAL A 26 -23.24 -0.90 7.24
C VAL A 26 -23.46 -0.55 5.77
N LYS A 27 -24.70 -0.20 5.39
CA LYS A 27 -25.02 0.26 4.04
C LYS A 27 -24.19 1.49 3.65
N ARG A 28 -24.05 2.47 4.54
CA ARG A 28 -23.24 3.69 4.33
C ARG A 28 -21.78 3.32 4.02
N VAL A 29 -21.18 2.40 4.79
CA VAL A 29 -19.81 1.92 4.54
C VAL A 29 -19.70 1.18 3.19
N VAL A 30 -20.61 0.26 2.90
CA VAL A 30 -20.55 -0.51 1.65
C VAL A 30 -20.75 0.39 0.42
N MET A 31 -21.67 1.37 0.50
CA MET A 31 -21.84 2.40 -0.52
C MET A 31 -20.59 3.27 -0.68
N PHE A 32 -19.94 3.65 0.42
CA PHE A 32 -18.69 4.40 0.38
C PHE A 32 -17.63 3.64 -0.44
N LEU A 33 -17.45 2.34 -0.16
CA LEU A 33 -16.48 1.49 -0.86
C LEU A 33 -16.80 1.35 -2.36
N ALA A 34 -18.08 1.31 -2.71
CA ALA A 34 -18.54 1.24 -4.10
C ALA A 34 -18.34 2.53 -4.89
N CYS A 35 -18.17 3.68 -4.22
CA CYS A 35 -18.18 5.00 -4.85
C CYS A 35 -16.82 5.70 -4.81
N CYS A 36 -16.15 5.73 -3.65
CA CYS A 36 -14.95 6.54 -3.46
C CYS A 36 -13.70 5.83 -3.99
N HIS A 37 -13.52 5.80 -5.31
CA HIS A 37 -12.39 5.14 -5.98
C HIS A 37 -12.13 5.68 -7.40
N THR A 38 -11.05 5.22 -8.03
CA THR A 38 -10.72 5.58 -9.43
C THR A 38 -10.77 4.41 -10.43
N ILE A 39 -11.42 3.30 -10.06
CA ILE A 39 -11.58 2.10 -10.90
C ILE A 39 -12.25 2.40 -12.24
N ILE A 40 -11.74 1.74 -13.29
CA ILE A 40 -12.29 1.75 -14.64
C ILE A 40 -12.70 0.32 -15.02
N ILE A 41 -13.80 0.16 -15.75
CA ILE A 41 -14.25 -1.16 -16.24
C ILE A 41 -13.66 -1.43 -17.63
N ASP A 42 -12.98 -2.58 -17.81
CA ASP A 42 -12.66 -3.10 -19.15
C ASP A 42 -13.95 -3.56 -19.82
N GLN A 43 -14.52 -2.72 -20.69
CA GLN A 43 -15.78 -2.98 -21.39
C GLN A 43 -15.75 -4.26 -22.24
N LYS A 44 -14.57 -4.78 -22.63
CA LYS A 44 -14.48 -6.05 -23.39
C LYS A 44 -14.57 -7.27 -22.49
N LYS A 45 -14.09 -7.16 -21.25
CA LYS A 45 -13.98 -8.28 -20.30
C LYS A 45 -14.98 -8.19 -19.14
N GLY A 46 -15.59 -7.04 -18.92
CA GLY A 46 -16.43 -6.76 -17.76
C GLY A 46 -15.65 -6.78 -16.44
N THR A 47 -14.33 -6.57 -16.48
CA THR A 47 -13.45 -6.65 -15.30
C THR A 47 -13.03 -5.27 -14.81
N TYR A 48 -12.96 -5.10 -13.49
CA TYR A 48 -12.42 -3.89 -12.87
C TYR A 48 -10.91 -3.80 -13.05
N ASN A 49 -10.43 -2.64 -13.46
CA ASN A 49 -9.02 -2.27 -13.53
C ASN A 49 -8.77 -1.10 -12.58
N ALA A 50 -7.72 -1.22 -11.78
CA ALA A 50 -7.28 -0.17 -10.86
C ALA A 50 -5.76 -0.03 -10.93
N SER A 51 -5.25 1.16 -10.65
CA SER A 51 -3.82 1.40 -10.44
C SER A 51 -3.35 0.94 -9.05
N SER A 52 -4.28 0.75 -8.12
CA SER A 52 -4.04 0.30 -6.76
C SER A 52 -4.76 -1.03 -6.50
N PRO A 53 -4.05 -2.08 -6.08
CA PRO A 53 -4.67 -3.36 -5.70
C PRO A 53 -5.61 -3.19 -4.49
N ASP A 54 -5.31 -2.24 -3.59
CA ASP A 54 -6.14 -1.95 -2.42
C ASP A 54 -7.50 -1.39 -2.86
N GLU A 55 -7.53 -0.45 -3.82
CA GLU A 55 -8.80 0.03 -4.37
C GLU A 55 -9.60 -1.09 -5.02
N LEU A 56 -8.93 -1.96 -5.79
CA LEU A 56 -9.55 -3.10 -6.44
C LEU A 56 -10.19 -4.06 -5.42
N ALA A 57 -9.52 -4.33 -4.30
CA ALA A 57 -10.06 -5.15 -3.23
C ALA A 57 -11.32 -4.52 -2.61
N LEU A 58 -11.28 -3.22 -2.29
CA LEU A 58 -12.41 -2.51 -1.68
C LEU A 58 -13.67 -2.51 -2.55
N VAL A 59 -13.54 -2.24 -3.86
CA VAL A 59 -14.70 -2.20 -4.76
C VAL A 59 -15.23 -3.61 -5.06
N ASN A 60 -14.35 -4.61 -5.12
CA ASN A 60 -14.81 -5.99 -5.20
C ASN A 60 -15.52 -6.44 -3.93
N ALA A 61 -15.11 -5.95 -2.74
CA ALA A 61 -15.80 -6.23 -1.50
C ALA A 61 -17.20 -5.62 -1.51
N ALA A 62 -17.34 -4.36 -1.94
CA ALA A 62 -18.65 -3.75 -2.12
C ALA A 62 -19.55 -4.54 -3.09
N LYS A 63 -18.98 -5.01 -4.21
CA LYS A 63 -19.69 -5.88 -5.17
C LYS A 63 -20.09 -7.22 -4.57
N GLN A 64 -19.29 -7.80 -3.68
CA GLN A 64 -19.62 -9.03 -2.97
C GLN A 64 -20.82 -8.80 -2.05
N PHE A 65 -20.83 -7.68 -1.33
CA PHE A 65 -21.95 -7.23 -0.48
C PHE A 65 -23.14 -6.62 -1.24
N GLY A 66 -23.25 -6.87 -2.54
CA GLY A 66 -24.44 -6.51 -3.32
C GLY A 66 -24.44 -5.12 -3.92
N TYR A 67 -23.40 -4.30 -3.74
CA TYR A 67 -23.30 -2.95 -4.30
C TYR A 67 -22.26 -2.94 -5.42
N GLU A 68 -22.73 -3.13 -6.65
CA GLU A 68 -21.88 -3.28 -7.82
C GLU A 68 -21.72 -1.97 -8.60
N PHE A 69 -20.51 -1.43 -8.66
CA PHE A 69 -20.18 -0.34 -9.58
C PHE A 69 -20.35 -0.76 -11.06
N LYS A 70 -21.16 -0.01 -11.81
CA LYS A 70 -21.54 -0.28 -13.21
C LYS A 70 -20.93 0.69 -14.23
N ASP A 71 -19.86 1.39 -13.85
CA ASP A 71 -19.30 2.52 -14.63
C ASP A 71 -20.25 3.72 -14.57
N LYS A 72 -20.20 4.57 -15.61
CA LYS A 72 -21.01 5.77 -15.72
C LYS A 72 -22.21 5.62 -16.64
N ASP A 73 -23.30 6.29 -16.32
CA ASP A 73 -24.48 6.41 -17.20
C ASP A 73 -24.25 7.42 -18.35
N SER A 74 -25.29 7.63 -19.17
CA SER A 74 -25.27 8.58 -20.28
C SER A 74 -25.04 10.04 -19.86
N ASP A 75 -25.35 10.37 -18.61
CA ASP A 75 -25.17 11.70 -18.02
C ASP A 75 -23.83 11.81 -17.26
N ASN A 76 -22.96 10.80 -17.41
CA ASN A 76 -21.65 10.71 -16.76
C ASN A 76 -21.74 10.63 -15.22
N ASN A 77 -22.87 10.16 -14.68
CA ASN A 77 -23.02 9.84 -13.25
C ASN A 77 -22.46 8.45 -12.96
N ILE A 78 -21.88 8.28 -11.78
CA ILE A 78 -21.45 6.97 -11.27
C ILE A 78 -22.71 6.15 -10.92
N VAL A 79 -22.77 4.91 -11.41
CA VAL A 79 -23.91 4.01 -11.18
C VAL A 79 -23.51 2.85 -10.29
N ILE A 80 -24.24 2.67 -9.18
CA ILE A 80 -24.11 1.51 -8.29
C ILE A 80 -25.38 0.68 -8.38
N ARG A 81 -25.27 -0.57 -8.83
CA ARG A 81 -26.39 -1.53 -8.85
C ARG A 81 -26.50 -2.28 -7.55
N HIS A 82 -27.64 -2.16 -6.89
CA HIS A 82 -27.99 -3.00 -5.74
C HIS A 82 -28.51 -4.36 -6.22
N LYS A 83 -27.74 -5.43 -6.02
CA LYS A 83 -28.01 -6.75 -6.60
C LYS A 83 -29.31 -7.39 -6.11
N GLN A 84 -29.70 -7.16 -4.87
CA GLN A 84 -30.87 -7.81 -4.28
C GLN A 84 -32.18 -7.17 -4.77
N THR A 85 -32.23 -5.84 -4.87
CA THR A 85 -33.42 -5.12 -5.35
C THR A 85 -33.43 -4.94 -6.88
N GLY A 86 -32.26 -5.01 -7.52
CA GLY A 86 -32.08 -4.69 -8.94
C GLY A 86 -32.09 -3.19 -9.24
N GLU A 87 -32.10 -2.33 -8.23
CA GLU A 87 -32.14 -0.88 -8.35
C GLU A 87 -30.77 -0.30 -8.69
N ASP A 88 -30.74 0.72 -9.54
CA ASP A 88 -29.55 1.49 -9.86
C ASP A 88 -29.57 2.82 -9.09
N ILE A 89 -28.50 3.05 -8.31
CA ILE A 89 -28.26 4.30 -7.59
C ILE A 89 -27.29 5.13 -8.42
N SER A 90 -27.76 6.24 -8.98
CA SER A 90 -26.94 7.18 -9.73
C SER A 90 -26.48 8.35 -8.85
N LEU A 91 -25.17 8.60 -8.85
CA LEU A 91 -24.53 9.71 -8.13
C LEU A 91 -23.69 10.54 -9.10
N LYS A 92 -23.94 11.85 -9.15
CA LYS A 92 -23.16 12.75 -9.98
C LYS A 92 -21.81 13.00 -9.31
N LEU A 93 -20.72 12.50 -9.91
CA LEU A 93 -19.37 12.80 -9.45
C LEU A 93 -19.02 14.26 -9.80
N LEU A 94 -18.85 15.07 -8.77
CA LEU A 94 -18.59 16.50 -8.88
C LEU A 94 -17.08 16.80 -8.99
N ASN A 95 -16.27 16.19 -8.12
CA ASN A 95 -14.81 16.31 -8.20
C ASN A 95 -14.13 15.11 -7.51
N VAL A 96 -12.86 14.88 -7.87
CA VAL A 96 -11.98 13.91 -7.23
C VAL A 96 -10.74 14.64 -6.71
N CYS A 97 -10.46 14.48 -5.43
CA CYS A 97 -9.19 14.85 -4.82
C CYS A 97 -8.28 13.61 -4.89
N GLU A 98 -7.38 13.59 -5.87
CA GLU A 98 -6.57 12.41 -6.15
C GLU A 98 -5.62 12.05 -5.01
N PHE A 99 -5.36 10.74 -4.88
CA PHE A 99 -4.35 10.25 -3.96
C PHE A 99 -2.96 10.72 -4.36
N THR A 100 -2.20 11.20 -3.38
CA THR A 100 -0.75 11.40 -3.51
C THR A 100 -0.02 10.82 -2.32
N SER A 101 1.24 10.42 -2.51
CA SER A 101 2.09 9.92 -1.44
C SER A 101 2.31 10.95 -0.31
N THR A 102 2.24 12.24 -0.65
CA THR A 102 2.32 13.35 0.31
C THR A 102 1.05 13.47 1.14
N ARG A 103 -0.14 13.41 0.51
CA ARG A 103 -1.43 13.58 1.20
C ARG A 103 -1.92 12.32 1.91
N LYS A 104 -1.56 11.13 1.41
CA LYS A 104 -1.92 9.79 1.93
C LYS A 104 -3.43 9.57 2.14
N ARG A 105 -4.25 10.24 1.33
CA ARG A 105 -5.70 10.11 1.30
C ARG A 105 -6.24 10.44 -0.09
N MET A 106 -7.46 10.04 -0.36
CA MET A 106 -8.22 10.35 -1.56
C MET A 106 -9.63 10.77 -1.16
N SER A 107 -10.23 11.68 -1.91
CA SER A 107 -11.63 12.02 -1.72
C SER A 107 -12.42 12.09 -3.02
N CYS A 108 -13.71 11.76 -2.96
CA CYS A 108 -14.66 11.95 -4.04
C CYS A 108 -15.84 12.78 -3.53
N ILE A 109 -16.27 13.76 -4.31
CA ILE A 109 -17.43 14.60 -3.99
C ILE A 109 -18.56 14.21 -4.93
N PHE A 110 -19.70 13.87 -4.36
CA PHE A 110 -20.89 13.43 -5.08
C PHE A 110 -22.07 14.35 -4.84
N ARG A 111 -22.98 14.39 -5.81
CA ARG A 111 -24.33 14.94 -5.64
C ARG A 111 -25.35 13.82 -5.87
N ASP A 112 -26.22 13.61 -4.90
CA ASP A 112 -27.31 12.63 -5.01
C ASP A 112 -28.49 13.19 -5.84
N SER A 113 -29.47 12.34 -6.13
CA SER A 113 -30.68 12.71 -6.90
C SER A 113 -31.57 13.74 -6.20
N ARG A 114 -31.39 13.97 -4.90
CA ARG A 114 -32.10 14.98 -4.11
C ARG A 114 -31.34 16.31 -4.05
N GLY A 115 -30.14 16.37 -4.64
CA GLY A 115 -29.28 17.55 -4.64
C GLY A 115 -28.34 17.66 -3.44
N LYS A 116 -28.32 16.69 -2.53
CA LYS A 116 -27.40 16.68 -1.39
C LYS A 116 -25.97 16.41 -1.87
N ILE A 117 -25.01 17.22 -1.41
CA ILE A 117 -23.59 17.04 -1.73
C ILE A 117 -22.90 16.32 -0.57
N ILE A 118 -22.18 15.25 -0.88
CA ILE A 118 -21.44 14.45 0.08
C ILE A 118 -19.98 14.34 -0.38
N LEU A 119 -19.05 14.69 0.51
CA LEU A 119 -17.63 14.40 0.38
C LEU A 119 -17.35 13.07 1.09
N MET A 120 -16.78 12.12 0.36
CA MET A 120 -16.28 10.85 0.87
C MET A 120 -14.75 10.88 0.84
N CYS A 121 -14.09 10.64 1.97
CA CYS A 121 -12.63 10.70 2.13
C CYS A 121 -12.11 9.42 2.78
N LYS A 122 -11.15 8.75 2.13
CA LYS A 122 -10.45 7.58 2.67
C LYS A 122 -8.95 7.83 2.73
N GLY A 123 -8.30 7.37 3.80
CA GLY A 123 -6.86 7.59 3.96
C GLY A 123 -6.29 6.93 5.20
N ALA A 124 -4.99 7.17 5.42
CA ALA A 124 -4.30 6.71 6.61
C ALA A 124 -4.99 7.24 7.89
N ASP A 125 -5.07 6.39 8.90
CA ASP A 125 -5.61 6.65 10.24
C ASP A 125 -5.15 7.99 10.84
N SER A 126 -3.84 8.23 10.90
CA SER A 126 -3.23 9.47 11.40
C SER A 126 -3.63 10.70 10.59
N VAL A 127 -3.82 10.56 9.28
CA VAL A 127 -4.17 11.68 8.39
C VAL A 127 -5.65 12.02 8.49
N ILE A 128 -6.51 11.02 8.52
CA ILE A 128 -7.96 11.26 8.63
C ILE A 128 -8.31 11.76 10.03
N SER A 129 -7.67 11.24 11.09
CA SER A 129 -7.91 11.67 12.47
C SER A 129 -7.73 13.18 12.67
N GLU A 130 -6.73 13.80 12.06
CA GLU A 130 -6.49 15.25 12.15
C GLU A 130 -7.60 16.09 11.49
N ARG A 131 -8.38 15.48 10.60
CA ARG A 131 -9.39 16.12 9.76
C ARG A 131 -10.83 15.88 10.24
N LEU A 132 -11.00 14.99 11.21
CA LEU A 132 -12.29 14.75 11.84
C LEU A 132 -12.75 15.97 12.62
N SER A 133 -14.08 16.15 12.71
CA SER A 133 -14.69 17.10 13.65
C SER A 133 -14.41 16.67 15.10
N GLU A 134 -14.45 17.62 16.04
CA GLU A 134 -14.28 17.30 17.46
C GLU A 134 -15.37 16.35 17.96
N GLU A 135 -16.61 16.53 17.50
CA GLU A 135 -17.71 15.60 17.79
C GLU A 135 -17.42 14.17 17.30
N SER A 136 -16.83 14.03 16.11
CA SER A 136 -16.45 12.71 15.60
C SER A 136 -15.32 12.09 16.43
N LYS A 137 -14.30 12.88 16.83
CA LYS A 137 -13.19 12.40 17.67
C LYS A 137 -13.63 11.96 19.06
N ASP A 138 -14.62 12.64 19.64
CA ASP A 138 -15.17 12.35 20.96
C ASP A 138 -16.22 11.22 20.95
N SER A 139 -16.57 10.70 19.76
CA SER A 139 -17.58 9.65 19.62
C SER A 139 -17.10 8.27 20.07
N GLU A 140 -18.04 7.44 20.53
CA GLU A 140 -17.79 6.03 20.84
C GLU A 140 -17.35 5.24 19.59
N LEU A 141 -17.86 5.62 18.41
CA LEU A 141 -17.46 5.04 17.13
C LEU A 141 -15.98 5.26 16.85
N PHE A 142 -15.45 6.46 17.10
CA PHE A 142 -14.03 6.74 16.94
C PHE A 142 -13.19 5.90 17.90
N ALA A 143 -13.56 5.86 19.19
CA ALA A 143 -12.82 5.10 20.19
C ALA A 143 -12.74 3.60 19.85
N THR A 144 -13.88 3.00 19.49
CA THR A 144 -13.96 1.58 19.12
C THR A 144 -13.23 1.27 17.80
N THR A 145 -13.38 2.14 16.79
CA THR A 145 -12.68 1.98 15.50
C THR A 145 -11.17 2.10 15.67
N ASN A 146 -10.69 3.03 16.51
CA ASN A 146 -9.26 3.20 16.75
C ASN A 146 -8.63 1.96 17.40
N ILE A 147 -9.32 1.35 18.38
CA ILE A 147 -8.87 0.09 19.01
C ILE A 147 -8.80 -1.03 17.96
N ALA A 148 -9.81 -1.16 17.09
CA ALA A 148 -9.83 -2.18 16.04
C ALA A 148 -8.69 -1.98 15.03
N VAL A 149 -8.46 -0.74 14.57
CA VAL A 149 -7.38 -0.42 13.62
C VAL A 149 -6.00 -0.65 14.22
N GLU A 150 -5.77 -0.35 15.50
CA GLU A 150 -4.54 -0.74 16.18
C GLU A 150 -4.35 -2.26 16.24
N GLY A 151 -5.43 -3.03 16.42
CA GLY A 151 -5.42 -4.49 16.35
C GLY A 151 -5.02 -5.00 14.97
N PHE A 152 -5.70 -4.53 13.92
CA PHE A 152 -5.42 -4.89 12.53
C PHE A 152 -3.99 -4.54 12.11
N ALA A 153 -3.48 -3.39 12.54
CA ALA A 153 -2.11 -2.99 12.26
C ALA A 153 -1.08 -3.92 12.92
N ARG A 154 -1.35 -4.45 14.12
CA ARG A 154 -0.49 -5.45 14.79
C ARG A 154 -0.49 -6.79 14.07
N GLU A 155 -1.59 -7.12 13.39
CA GLU A 155 -1.70 -8.30 12.53
C GLU A 155 -1.09 -8.09 11.13
N GLY A 156 -0.58 -6.88 10.84
CA GLY A 156 0.08 -6.55 9.58
C GLY A 156 -0.89 -6.20 8.44
N LEU A 157 -2.17 -5.98 8.74
CA LEU A 157 -3.17 -5.57 7.76
C LEU A 157 -2.99 -4.09 7.39
N ARG A 158 -3.23 -3.75 6.13
CA ARG A 158 -3.26 -2.36 5.66
C ARG A 158 -4.60 -1.73 6.03
N THR A 159 -4.56 -0.73 6.90
CA THR A 159 -5.76 -0.07 7.41
C THR A 159 -6.01 1.27 6.73
N LEU A 160 -7.29 1.62 6.55
CA LEU A 160 -7.72 2.96 6.15
C LEU A 160 -8.92 3.38 6.99
N TYR A 161 -8.97 4.65 7.38
CA TYR A 161 -10.19 5.27 7.86
C TYR A 161 -11.06 5.73 6.70
N LEU A 162 -12.37 5.59 6.90
CA LEU A 162 -13.41 6.08 5.99
C LEU A 162 -14.15 7.19 6.72
N ALA A 163 -14.19 8.38 6.14
CA ALA A 163 -14.88 9.52 6.71
C ALA A 163 -15.65 10.28 5.64
N GLU A 164 -16.76 10.88 6.00
CA GLU A 164 -17.54 11.69 5.06
C GLU A 164 -18.03 12.98 5.69
N ARG A 165 -18.53 13.89 4.84
CA ARG A 165 -19.13 15.14 5.28
C ARG A 165 -20.16 15.61 4.27
N GLU A 166 -21.32 16.05 4.77
CA GLU A 166 -22.27 16.79 3.95
C GLU A 166 -21.76 18.22 3.72
N ILE A 167 -21.78 18.67 2.47
CA ILE A 167 -21.31 20.00 2.08
C ILE A 167 -22.51 20.81 1.58
N SER A 168 -22.59 22.07 1.98
CA SER A 168 -23.60 22.98 1.44
C SER A 168 -23.29 23.36 -0.02
N GLU A 169 -24.33 23.62 -0.83
CA GLU A 169 -24.13 24.07 -2.23
C GLU A 169 -23.21 25.30 -2.29
N THR A 170 -23.41 26.26 -1.38
CA THR A 170 -22.60 27.49 -1.31
C THR A 170 -21.13 27.23 -1.00
N GLU A 171 -20.84 26.30 -0.08
CA GLU A 171 -19.47 25.94 0.25
C GLU A 171 -18.79 25.23 -0.93
N TYR A 172 -19.51 24.31 -1.57
CA TYR A 172 -19.02 23.59 -2.74
C TYR A 172 -18.73 24.54 -3.91
N GLU A 173 -19.62 25.49 -4.22
CA GLU A 173 -19.43 26.44 -5.32
C GLU A 173 -18.17 27.30 -5.10
N VAL A 174 -18.00 27.85 -3.89
CA VAL A 174 -16.81 28.64 -3.54
C VAL A 174 -15.54 27.81 -3.70
N TRP A 175 -15.52 26.60 -3.17
CA TRP A 175 -14.37 25.71 -3.29
C TRP A 175 -14.10 25.29 -4.75
N ALA A 176 -15.14 24.97 -5.52
CA ALA A 176 -15.02 24.56 -6.91
C ALA A 176 -14.41 25.67 -7.77
N GLU A 177 -14.75 26.94 -7.52
CA GLU A 177 -14.08 28.08 -8.14
C GLU A 177 -12.60 28.18 -7.77
N GLU A 178 -12.26 27.98 -6.48
CA GLU A 178 -10.86 28.00 -6.03
C GLU A 178 -10.04 26.87 -6.69
N VAL A 179 -10.59 25.66 -6.76
CA VAL A 179 -9.94 24.51 -7.42
C VAL A 179 -9.77 24.80 -8.91
N HIS A 180 -10.78 25.37 -9.56
CA HIS A 180 -10.69 25.72 -10.98
C HIS A 180 -9.57 26.75 -11.22
N LYS A 181 -9.49 27.80 -10.39
CA LYS A 181 -8.40 28.79 -10.44
C LYS A 181 -7.05 28.13 -10.22
N ALA A 182 -6.91 27.23 -9.24
CA ALA A 182 -5.68 26.51 -8.98
C ALA A 182 -5.27 25.58 -10.14
N LYS A 183 -6.22 24.93 -10.82
CA LYS A 183 -5.97 24.06 -11.98
C LYS A 183 -5.49 24.83 -13.23
N LEU A 184 -5.82 26.12 -13.35
CA LEU A 184 -5.40 26.99 -14.46
C LEU A 184 -3.99 27.58 -14.29
N GLU A 185 -3.37 27.41 -13.13
CA GLU A 185 -2.04 27.93 -12.84
C GLU A 185 -0.94 27.20 -13.62
N ILE A 186 0.03 27.97 -14.11
CA ILE A 186 1.14 27.45 -14.93
C ILE A 186 2.25 26.88 -14.04
N THR A 187 2.51 27.51 -12.90
CA THR A 187 3.57 27.12 -11.95
C THR A 187 2.97 26.55 -10.68
N ASN A 188 3.59 25.49 -10.15
CA ASN A 188 3.21 24.80 -8.91
C ASN A 188 1.72 24.42 -8.84
N ARG A 189 1.12 24.07 -9.98
CA ARG A 189 -0.29 23.70 -10.10
C ARG A 189 -0.70 22.62 -9.10
N GLU A 190 0.09 21.56 -8.99
CA GLU A 190 -0.20 20.41 -8.10
C GLU A 190 -0.21 20.82 -6.63
N GLU A 191 0.76 21.65 -6.20
CA GLU A 191 0.82 22.18 -4.83
C GLU A 191 -0.38 23.10 -4.54
N LYS A 192 -0.73 23.98 -5.49
CA LYS A 192 -1.87 24.90 -5.33
C LYS A 192 -3.19 24.13 -5.22
N VAL A 193 -3.39 23.11 -6.06
CA VAL A 193 -4.58 22.23 -5.97
C VAL A 193 -4.59 21.51 -4.63
N ALA A 194 -3.47 20.95 -4.18
CA ALA A 194 -3.38 20.28 -2.89
C ALA A 194 -3.78 21.21 -1.73
N VAL A 195 -3.32 22.47 -1.72
CA VAL A 195 -3.68 23.46 -0.70
C VAL A 195 -5.18 23.76 -0.70
N VAL A 196 -5.83 23.81 -1.86
CA VAL A 196 -7.28 24.04 -1.94
C VAL A 196 -8.06 22.80 -1.52
N ASP A 197 -7.62 21.60 -1.90
CA ASP A 197 -8.26 20.35 -1.49
C ASP A 197 -8.20 20.16 0.04
N GLU A 198 -7.12 20.56 0.71
CA GLU A 198 -7.02 20.53 2.19
C GLU A 198 -8.15 21.32 2.86
N LYS A 199 -8.67 22.38 2.23
CA LYS A 199 -9.70 23.24 2.85
C LYS A 199 -11.06 22.57 2.96
N ILE A 200 -11.42 21.70 2.01
CA ILE A 200 -12.75 21.04 2.01
C ILE A 200 -12.74 19.74 2.83
N GLU A 201 -11.58 19.17 3.08
CA GLU A 201 -11.40 17.89 3.75
C GLU A 201 -11.19 18.03 5.27
N VAL A 202 -11.88 18.99 5.90
CA VAL A 202 -11.87 19.21 7.35
C VAL A 202 -13.28 19.11 7.92
N GLY A 203 -13.37 18.82 9.22
CA GLY A 203 -14.64 18.66 9.92
C GLY A 203 -15.40 17.40 9.51
N LEU A 204 -14.68 16.36 9.12
CA LEU A 204 -15.23 15.09 8.65
C LEU A 204 -15.85 14.27 9.80
N GLU A 205 -16.82 13.42 9.47
CA GLU A 205 -17.39 12.41 10.36
C GLU A 205 -16.81 11.03 9.99
N LEU A 206 -16.19 10.35 10.95
CA LEU A 206 -15.74 8.97 10.77
C LEU A 206 -16.96 8.06 10.61
N ILE A 207 -16.96 7.22 9.58
CA ILE A 207 -18.02 6.22 9.35
C ILE A 207 -17.55 4.79 9.58
N GLY A 208 -16.24 4.55 9.59
CA GLY A 208 -15.66 3.23 9.83
C GLY A 208 -14.22 3.13 9.36
N SER A 209 -13.75 1.90 9.22
CA SER A 209 -12.41 1.58 8.73
C SER A 209 -12.43 0.37 7.82
N THR A 210 -11.31 0.15 7.12
CA THR A 210 -11.06 -1.06 6.35
C THR A 210 -9.74 -1.66 6.81
N ALA A 211 -9.59 -2.98 6.66
CA ALA A 211 -8.35 -3.69 6.86
C ALA A 211 -8.17 -4.67 5.70
N ILE A 212 -7.11 -4.48 4.92
CA ILE A 212 -6.80 -5.29 3.73
C ILE A 212 -5.57 -6.11 4.05
N GLU A 213 -5.71 -7.43 3.91
CA GLU A 213 -4.58 -8.34 4.00
C GLU A 213 -3.75 -8.25 2.72
N ASP A 214 -2.47 -7.90 2.86
CA ASP A 214 -1.49 -8.03 1.78
C ASP A 214 -0.98 -9.47 1.74
N ARG A 215 -1.81 -10.36 1.17
CA ARG A 215 -1.49 -11.79 1.14
C ARG A 215 -0.22 -12.04 0.36
N LEU A 216 0.69 -12.77 0.98
CA LEU A 216 1.75 -13.46 0.26
C LEU A 216 1.13 -14.46 -0.72
N GLN A 217 1.83 -14.75 -1.82
CA GLN A 217 1.43 -15.85 -2.70
C GLN A 217 1.45 -17.18 -1.92
N ASP A 218 0.68 -18.14 -2.43
CA ASP A 218 0.62 -19.49 -1.86
C ASP A 218 2.04 -20.08 -1.71
N ASP A 219 2.26 -20.77 -0.60
CA ASP A 219 3.49 -21.48 -0.27
C ASP A 219 4.78 -20.62 -0.21
N VAL A 220 4.69 -19.29 -0.21
CA VAL A 220 5.88 -18.41 -0.11
C VAL A 220 6.71 -18.72 1.13
N ALA A 221 6.08 -18.83 2.30
CA ALA A 221 6.79 -19.12 3.55
C ALA A 221 7.45 -20.51 3.54
N GLU A 222 6.77 -21.52 3.01
CA GLU A 222 7.32 -22.89 2.89
C GLU A 222 8.48 -22.92 1.89
N THR A 223 8.34 -22.22 0.77
CA THR A 223 9.37 -22.09 -0.26
C THR A 223 10.63 -21.41 0.27
N ILE A 224 10.49 -20.27 0.97
CA ILE A 224 11.63 -19.57 1.59
C ILE A 224 12.31 -20.47 2.63
N LYS A 225 11.52 -21.19 3.45
CA LYS A 225 12.06 -22.16 4.41
C LYS A 225 12.86 -23.26 3.70
N PHE A 226 12.33 -23.82 2.62
CA PHE A 226 13.03 -24.83 1.82
C PHE A 226 14.34 -24.28 1.23
N MET A 227 14.32 -23.07 0.67
CA MET A 227 15.53 -22.41 0.15
C MET A 227 16.59 -22.21 1.24
N LYS A 228 16.18 -21.73 2.43
CA LYS A 228 17.09 -21.55 3.58
C LYS A 228 17.69 -22.90 4.02
N LEU A 229 16.89 -23.97 4.08
CA LEU A 229 17.38 -25.33 4.42
C LEU A 229 18.34 -25.89 3.36
N ALA A 230 18.16 -25.53 2.09
CA ALA A 230 19.07 -25.87 1.00
C ALA A 230 20.37 -25.04 1.00
N GLY A 231 20.55 -24.12 1.96
CA GLY A 231 21.73 -23.25 2.05
C GLY A 231 21.70 -22.06 1.08
N ILE A 232 20.55 -21.75 0.49
CA ILE A 232 20.36 -20.57 -0.36
C ILE A 232 20.12 -19.36 0.54
N LYS A 233 20.93 -18.31 0.36
CA LYS A 233 20.74 -17.03 1.04
C LYS A 233 19.71 -16.20 0.28
N VAL A 234 18.65 -15.81 0.97
CA VAL A 234 17.55 -15.04 0.38
C VAL A 234 17.72 -13.57 0.75
N TRP A 235 17.76 -12.71 -0.28
CA TRP A 235 17.80 -11.27 -0.16
C TRP A 235 16.52 -10.70 -0.74
N VAL A 236 15.87 -9.78 -0.02
CA VAL A 236 14.67 -9.08 -0.52
C VAL A 236 15.04 -7.65 -0.84
N LEU A 237 14.76 -7.22 -2.08
CA LEU A 237 15.03 -5.88 -2.58
C LEU A 237 13.70 -5.22 -2.97
N THR A 238 13.18 -4.33 -2.11
CA THR A 238 11.87 -3.70 -2.30
C THR A 238 11.94 -2.17 -2.40
N GLY A 239 10.99 -1.59 -3.14
CA GLY A 239 10.75 -0.14 -3.16
C GLY A 239 10.00 0.36 -1.92
N ASP A 240 9.49 -0.54 -1.09
CA ASP A 240 8.69 -0.20 0.10
C ASP A 240 9.52 0.41 1.23
N LYS A 241 8.81 0.96 2.21
CA LYS A 241 9.40 1.44 3.46
C LYS A 241 9.97 0.29 4.29
N ILE A 242 10.87 0.63 5.20
CA ILE A 242 11.55 -0.33 6.07
C ILE A 242 10.53 -1.13 6.89
N GLU A 243 9.54 -0.45 7.47
CA GLU A 243 8.54 -1.06 8.35
C GLU A 243 7.70 -2.11 7.60
N THR A 244 7.21 -1.77 6.41
CA THR A 244 6.44 -2.67 5.53
C THR A 244 7.28 -3.88 5.12
N ALA A 245 8.52 -3.65 4.72
CA ALA A 245 9.42 -4.72 4.30
C ALA A 245 9.74 -5.69 5.46
N ILE A 246 9.90 -5.16 6.69
CA ILE A 246 10.10 -5.99 7.88
C ILE A 246 8.88 -6.85 8.14
N ASN A 247 7.67 -6.27 8.08
CA ASN A 247 6.41 -7.02 8.28
C ASN A 247 6.28 -8.14 7.25
N ILE A 248 6.50 -7.85 5.96
CA ILE A 248 6.51 -8.87 4.89
C ILE A 248 7.57 -9.93 5.17
N GLY A 249 8.77 -9.53 5.61
CA GLY A 249 9.86 -10.45 5.97
C GLY A 249 9.48 -11.39 7.12
N VAL A 250 8.75 -10.92 8.12
CA VAL A 250 8.24 -11.76 9.22
C VAL A 250 7.16 -12.70 8.71
N SER A 251 6.15 -12.19 8.00
CA SER A 251 5.05 -13.01 7.45
C SER A 251 5.55 -14.09 6.50
N ALA A 252 6.62 -13.82 5.74
CA ALA A 252 7.21 -14.75 4.80
C ALA A 252 8.15 -15.79 5.44
N GLY A 253 8.34 -15.78 6.77
CA GLY A 253 9.30 -16.65 7.47
C GLY A 253 10.77 -16.36 7.11
N LEU A 254 11.02 -15.17 6.53
CA LEU A 254 12.36 -14.71 6.22
C LEU A 254 13.05 -14.22 7.51
N LEU A 255 12.36 -13.38 8.27
CA LEU A 255 12.78 -12.84 9.57
C LEU A 255 12.10 -13.61 10.71
N ASP A 256 12.87 -14.03 11.70
CA ASP A 256 12.39 -14.71 12.91
C ASP A 256 12.47 -13.77 14.12
N SER A 257 11.64 -13.98 15.16
CA SER A 257 11.68 -13.19 16.40
C SER A 257 13.00 -13.32 17.16
N ASP A 258 13.70 -14.45 17.00
CA ASP A 258 14.99 -14.75 17.63
C ASP A 258 16.21 -14.26 16.84
N MET A 259 15.98 -13.56 15.72
CA MET A 259 17.02 -13.03 14.85
C MET A 259 17.45 -11.63 15.31
N ASP A 260 18.75 -11.42 15.49
CA ASP A 260 19.26 -10.08 15.77
C ASP A 260 19.29 -9.27 14.48
N ARG A 261 18.73 -8.05 14.51
CA ARG A 261 18.59 -7.18 13.33
C ARG A 261 19.52 -5.97 13.43
N HIS A 262 20.24 -5.73 12.34
CA HIS A 262 21.09 -4.55 12.15
C HIS A 262 20.41 -3.59 11.18
N GLU A 263 19.70 -2.61 11.72
CA GLU A 263 18.93 -1.64 10.95
C GLU A 263 19.78 -0.42 10.57
N ILE A 264 19.88 -0.15 9.27
CA ILE A 264 20.67 0.92 8.66
C ILE A 264 19.69 1.86 7.95
N GLY A 265 19.35 2.95 8.63
CA GLY A 265 18.35 3.92 8.19
C GLY A 265 18.80 4.88 7.09
N ASP A 266 17.91 5.82 6.75
CA ASP A 266 18.11 6.79 5.68
C ASP A 266 19.10 7.92 6.04
N GLY A 267 19.72 8.52 5.01
CA GLY A 267 20.44 9.78 5.12
C GLY A 267 21.75 9.74 5.93
N LEU A 268 22.27 8.54 6.19
CA LEU A 268 23.51 8.37 6.95
C LEU A 268 24.73 8.83 6.14
N LEU A 269 25.48 9.76 6.72
CA LEU A 269 26.78 10.20 6.22
C LEU A 269 27.85 9.12 6.48
N TYR A 270 29.03 9.32 5.88
CA TYR A 270 30.14 8.36 5.88
C TYR A 270 30.49 7.78 7.26
N GLU A 271 30.84 8.63 8.23
CA GLU A 271 31.33 8.18 9.54
C GLU A 271 30.26 7.46 10.38
N PRO A 272 29.02 7.96 10.52
CA PRO A 272 27.95 7.22 11.17
C PRO A 272 27.69 5.85 10.51
N LEU A 273 27.64 5.82 9.18
CA LEU A 273 27.39 4.60 8.42
C LEU A 273 28.52 3.58 8.61
N LYS A 274 29.78 4.02 8.56
CA LYS A 274 30.96 3.20 8.82
C LYS A 274 30.89 2.53 10.19
N LYS A 275 30.57 3.31 11.23
CA LYS A 275 30.46 2.79 12.61
C LYS A 275 29.38 1.71 12.73
N ILE A 276 28.22 1.94 12.13
CA ILE A 276 27.11 0.97 12.14
C ILE A 276 27.51 -0.31 11.38
N LEU A 277 28.11 -0.18 10.19
CA LEU A 277 28.54 -1.31 9.37
C LEU A 277 29.63 -2.14 10.07
N ILE A 278 30.60 -1.50 10.72
CA ILE A 278 31.64 -2.20 11.48
C ILE A 278 31.02 -2.97 12.65
N LYS A 279 30.10 -2.34 13.39
CA LYS A 279 29.41 -3.00 14.49
C LYS A 279 28.60 -4.20 13.98
N ALA A 280 27.79 -4.01 12.94
CA ALA A 280 27.02 -5.09 12.33
C ALA A 280 27.93 -6.24 11.89
N LYS A 281 29.06 -5.94 11.22
CA LYS A 281 30.04 -6.95 10.84
C LYS A 281 30.55 -7.74 12.05
N GLN A 282 30.97 -7.06 13.11
CA GLN A 282 31.50 -7.68 14.34
C GLN A 282 30.45 -8.55 15.03
N ASP A 283 29.24 -8.03 15.20
CA ASP A 283 28.13 -8.72 15.84
C ASP A 283 27.74 -9.97 15.05
N ILE A 284 27.71 -9.88 13.72
CA ILE A 284 27.40 -11.02 12.84
C ILE A 284 28.51 -12.07 12.89
N GLU A 285 29.77 -11.66 12.84
CA GLU A 285 30.92 -12.57 12.93
C GLU A 285 30.99 -13.29 14.29
N ALA A 286 30.69 -12.58 15.38
CA ALA A 286 30.64 -13.13 16.73
C ALA A 286 29.38 -13.99 16.98
N GLY A 287 28.25 -13.61 16.38
CA GLY A 287 26.93 -14.22 16.57
C GLY A 287 26.71 -15.55 15.85
N LYS A 288 27.60 -15.91 14.89
CA LYS A 288 27.51 -17.12 14.05
C LYS A 288 27.28 -18.44 14.79
N ALA A 289 27.61 -18.52 16.08
CA ALA A 289 27.42 -19.72 16.88
C ALA A 289 26.07 -19.81 17.62
N ASN A 290 25.38 -18.68 17.84
CA ASN A 290 24.28 -18.61 18.82
C ASN A 290 22.95 -18.05 18.29
N ARG A 291 22.96 -17.13 17.31
CA ARG A 291 21.74 -16.49 16.80
C ARG A 291 21.83 -16.13 15.32
N LYS A 292 20.70 -16.27 14.62
CA LYS A 292 20.56 -15.80 13.23
C LYS A 292 20.67 -14.28 13.18
N GLN A 293 21.16 -13.75 12.07
CA GLN A 293 21.41 -12.33 11.90
C GLN A 293 20.79 -11.81 10.60
N ALA A 294 20.17 -10.63 10.66
CA ALA A 294 19.67 -9.90 9.51
C ALA A 294 20.27 -8.51 9.39
N ILE A 295 20.46 -8.06 8.15
CA ILE A 295 20.76 -6.67 7.82
C ILE A 295 19.52 -6.08 7.15
N VAL A 296 19.02 -4.97 7.69
CA VAL A 296 17.95 -4.17 7.07
C VAL A 296 18.56 -2.84 6.66
N ILE A 297 18.54 -2.49 5.38
CA ILE A 297 19.25 -1.33 4.85
C ILE A 297 18.39 -0.47 3.93
N ALA A 298 18.40 0.84 4.16
CA ALA A 298 17.74 1.82 3.30
C ALA A 298 18.51 2.08 2.00
N GLY A 299 17.79 2.32 0.91
CA GLY A 299 18.36 2.63 -0.40
C GLY A 299 19.32 3.83 -0.39
N SER A 300 19.08 4.84 0.45
CA SER A 300 19.98 6.00 0.54
C SER A 300 21.35 5.64 1.15
N ALA A 301 21.40 4.71 2.11
CA ALA A 301 22.67 4.23 2.66
C ALA A 301 23.48 3.44 1.62
N LEU A 302 22.82 2.68 0.74
CA LEU A 302 23.46 1.97 -0.36
C LEU A 302 24.15 2.92 -1.34
N VAL A 303 23.60 4.12 -1.57
CA VAL A 303 24.28 5.16 -2.37
C VAL A 303 25.60 5.57 -1.73
N THR A 304 25.61 5.84 -0.42
CA THR A 304 26.85 6.20 0.30
C THR A 304 27.88 5.06 0.25
N ILE A 305 27.42 3.81 0.39
CA ILE A 305 28.27 2.62 0.25
C ILE A 305 28.85 2.57 -1.17
N GLU A 306 28.05 2.82 -2.20
CA GLU A 306 28.48 2.77 -3.60
C GLU A 306 29.65 3.72 -3.92
N HIS A 307 29.77 4.83 -3.20
CA HIS A 307 30.84 5.81 -3.41
C HIS A 307 32.11 5.54 -2.58
N SER A 308 32.14 4.51 -1.73
CA SER A 308 33.30 4.17 -0.91
C SER A 308 33.73 2.71 -1.05
N ILE A 309 34.97 2.49 -1.46
CA ILE A 309 35.57 1.15 -1.53
C ILE A 309 35.62 0.51 -0.13
N GLU A 310 35.94 1.27 0.90
CA GLU A 310 35.99 0.78 2.28
C GLU A 310 34.60 0.32 2.76
N LEU A 311 33.58 1.15 2.58
CA LEU A 311 32.21 0.81 3.01
C LEU A 311 31.65 -0.37 2.23
N LYS A 312 31.93 -0.46 0.91
CA LYS A 312 31.57 -1.63 0.10
C LYS A 312 32.15 -2.90 0.69
N ASP A 313 33.43 -2.90 1.02
CA ASP A 313 34.09 -4.10 1.51
C ASP A 313 33.53 -4.53 2.88
N ILE A 314 33.28 -3.58 3.79
CA ILE A 314 32.66 -3.87 5.10
C ILE A 314 31.24 -4.43 4.91
N PHE A 315 30.42 -3.78 4.08
CA PHE A 315 29.05 -4.21 3.81
C PHE A 315 28.98 -5.59 3.17
N LEU A 316 29.84 -5.87 2.18
CA LEU A 316 29.87 -7.16 1.50
C LEU A 316 30.33 -8.29 2.42
N HIS A 317 31.28 -8.04 3.32
CA HIS A 317 31.68 -9.01 4.33
C HIS A 317 30.58 -9.29 5.36
N ALA A 318 29.92 -8.23 5.86
CA ALA A 318 28.82 -8.37 6.81
C ALA A 318 27.63 -9.12 6.19
N SER A 319 27.23 -8.73 4.99
CA SER A 319 26.10 -9.34 4.27
C SER A 319 26.37 -10.77 3.81
N ASP A 320 27.63 -11.14 3.55
CA ASP A 320 27.99 -12.54 3.33
C ASP A 320 28.08 -13.36 4.62
N SER A 321 27.97 -12.75 5.78
CA SER A 321 27.90 -13.48 7.04
C SER A 321 26.49 -13.50 7.63
N ALA A 322 25.62 -12.61 7.17
CA ALA A 322 24.21 -12.57 7.53
C ALA A 322 23.41 -13.74 6.91
N ASP A 323 22.34 -14.14 7.61
CA ASP A 323 21.37 -15.11 7.11
C ASP A 323 20.40 -14.47 6.11
N VAL A 324 20.06 -13.20 6.33
CA VAL A 324 19.08 -12.44 5.55
C VAL A 324 19.56 -11.01 5.33
N VAL A 325 19.30 -10.48 4.14
CA VAL A 325 19.43 -9.05 3.85
C VAL A 325 18.11 -8.53 3.27
N LEU A 326 17.63 -7.44 3.85
CA LEU A 326 16.43 -6.73 3.44
C LEU A 326 16.84 -5.32 3.00
N ALA A 327 16.79 -5.03 1.70
CA ALA A 327 17.06 -3.71 1.17
C ALA A 327 15.74 -3.01 0.82
N CYS A 328 15.50 -1.86 1.45
CA CYS A 328 14.22 -1.15 1.40
C CYS A 328 14.40 0.20 0.67
N ARG A 329 13.33 0.72 0.09
CA ARG A 329 13.36 1.96 -0.72
C ARG A 329 14.43 1.95 -1.81
N VAL A 330 14.69 0.79 -2.42
CA VAL A 330 15.68 0.69 -3.51
C VAL A 330 15.02 0.96 -4.87
N SER A 331 15.69 1.79 -5.68
CA SER A 331 15.28 2.04 -7.07
C SER A 331 15.57 0.83 -7.97
N PRO A 332 14.90 0.71 -9.14
CA PRO A 332 15.18 -0.36 -10.11
C PRO A 332 16.66 -0.49 -10.48
N LYS A 333 17.37 0.64 -10.62
CA LYS A 333 18.80 0.66 -10.90
C LYS A 333 19.59 0.06 -9.74
N GLN A 334 19.30 0.48 -8.50
CA GLN A 334 19.99 -0.03 -7.32
C GLN A 334 19.80 -1.53 -7.13
N LYS A 335 18.63 -2.09 -7.46
CA LYS A 335 18.41 -3.55 -7.43
C LYS A 335 19.42 -4.27 -8.34
N ALA A 336 19.61 -3.79 -9.57
CA ALA A 336 20.58 -4.35 -10.50
C ALA A 336 22.03 -4.15 -10.02
N ASP A 337 22.36 -2.97 -9.50
CA ASP A 337 23.71 -2.67 -8.99
C ASP A 337 24.10 -3.58 -7.81
N ILE A 338 23.17 -3.90 -6.91
CA ILE A 338 23.38 -4.85 -5.80
C ILE A 338 23.71 -6.25 -6.34
N VAL A 339 22.91 -6.76 -7.28
CA VAL A 339 23.17 -8.07 -7.90
C VAL A 339 24.54 -8.08 -8.57
N ASN A 340 24.85 -7.01 -9.30
CA ASN A 340 26.14 -6.86 -9.97
C ASN A 340 27.32 -6.87 -8.99
N LEU A 341 27.17 -6.16 -7.87
CA LEU A 341 28.17 -6.06 -6.81
C LEU A 341 28.47 -7.44 -6.19
N ILE A 342 27.42 -8.24 -5.91
CA ILE A 342 27.56 -9.60 -5.37
C ILE A 342 28.25 -10.51 -6.38
N ARG A 343 27.86 -10.47 -7.65
CA ARG A 343 28.48 -11.30 -8.72
C ARG A 343 29.97 -11.02 -8.87
N HIS A 344 30.36 -9.75 -8.88
CA HIS A 344 31.76 -9.37 -9.02
C HIS A 344 32.57 -9.69 -7.76
N ARG A 345 32.01 -9.47 -6.57
CA ARG A 345 32.72 -9.73 -5.32
C ARG A 345 32.93 -11.23 -5.06
N PHE A 346 31.94 -12.05 -5.42
CA PHE A 346 31.92 -13.48 -5.13
C PHE A 346 31.75 -14.29 -6.41
N PRO A 347 32.79 -14.38 -7.27
CA PRO A 347 32.68 -15.05 -8.57
C PRO A 347 32.40 -16.56 -8.47
N GLY A 348 32.64 -17.18 -7.31
CA GLY A 348 32.30 -18.58 -7.04
C GLY A 348 30.84 -18.82 -6.63
N LYS A 349 30.02 -17.78 -6.47
CA LYS A 349 28.60 -17.91 -6.11
C LYS A 349 27.71 -17.67 -7.32
N VAL A 350 26.68 -18.50 -7.44
CA VAL A 350 25.62 -18.33 -8.43
C VAL A 350 24.54 -17.43 -7.84
N THR A 351 24.08 -16.45 -8.62
CA THR A 351 23.02 -15.52 -8.21
C THR A 351 21.77 -15.80 -9.02
N LEU A 352 20.63 -15.83 -8.34
CA LEU A 352 19.30 -15.90 -8.94
C LEU A 352 18.55 -14.62 -8.58
N SER A 353 17.86 -14.03 -9.55
CA SER A 353 16.97 -12.89 -9.32
C SER A 353 15.57 -13.20 -9.83
N ILE A 354 14.58 -13.00 -8.97
CA ILE A 354 13.17 -13.22 -9.25
C ILE A 354 12.39 -11.91 -9.11
N GLY A 355 11.43 -11.66 -10.01
CA GLY A 355 10.55 -10.49 -9.98
C GLY A 355 9.41 -10.57 -10.99
N ASP A 356 8.41 -9.73 -10.83
CA ASP A 356 7.16 -9.73 -11.62
C ASP A 356 6.98 -8.45 -12.46
N GLY A 357 7.58 -7.34 -12.02
CA GLY A 357 7.38 -6.02 -12.62
C GLY A 357 8.51 -5.52 -13.53
N ALA A 358 8.21 -4.43 -14.24
CA ALA A 358 9.18 -3.68 -15.05
C ALA A 358 10.43 -3.26 -14.25
N ASN A 359 10.22 -2.98 -12.96
CA ASN A 359 11.23 -2.52 -12.01
C ASN A 359 12.29 -3.58 -11.72
N ASP A 360 12.02 -4.85 -11.99
CA ASP A 360 12.92 -5.97 -11.69
C ASP A 360 13.66 -6.47 -12.93
N VAL A 361 13.28 -6.03 -14.13
CA VAL A 361 13.87 -6.48 -15.41
C VAL A 361 15.39 -6.37 -15.40
N ASN A 362 15.93 -5.21 -15.00
CA ASN A 362 17.39 -5.01 -14.98
C ASN A 362 18.08 -5.89 -13.94
N MET A 363 17.43 -6.14 -12.79
CA MET A 363 17.95 -7.02 -11.75
C MET A 363 17.98 -8.47 -12.23
N ILE A 364 16.92 -8.93 -12.88
CA ILE A 364 16.78 -10.26 -13.49
C ILE A 364 17.88 -10.49 -14.52
N LEU A 365 18.06 -9.55 -15.46
CA LEU A 365 19.09 -9.63 -16.50
C LEU A 365 20.52 -9.61 -15.94
N GLN A 366 20.72 -8.97 -14.78
CA GLN A 366 22.03 -8.88 -14.14
C GLN A 366 22.41 -10.15 -13.37
N ALA A 367 21.49 -11.07 -13.08
CA ALA A 367 21.79 -12.31 -12.35
C ALA A 367 22.43 -13.37 -13.25
N HIS A 368 22.91 -14.47 -12.66
CA HIS A 368 23.29 -15.65 -13.44
C HIS A 368 22.06 -16.41 -13.95
N VAL A 369 20.99 -16.40 -13.15
CA VAL A 369 19.69 -16.96 -13.49
C VAL A 369 18.63 -15.89 -13.21
N GLY A 370 17.93 -15.47 -14.26
CA GLY A 370 16.76 -14.61 -14.16
C GLY A 370 15.49 -15.44 -14.09
N VAL A 371 14.55 -15.08 -13.22
CA VAL A 371 13.22 -15.71 -13.14
C VAL A 371 12.16 -14.61 -13.16
N GLY A 372 11.31 -14.62 -14.16
CA GLY A 372 10.21 -13.67 -14.29
C GLY A 372 8.89 -14.32 -13.92
N ILE A 373 8.17 -13.71 -12.98
CA ILE A 373 6.82 -14.16 -12.60
C ILE A 373 5.84 -13.64 -13.64
N ALA A 374 5.00 -14.53 -14.19
CA ALA A 374 3.93 -14.15 -15.09
C ALA A 374 2.72 -13.64 -14.30
N GLY A 375 2.63 -12.31 -14.12
CA GLY A 375 1.51 -11.66 -13.44
C GLY A 375 0.37 -11.27 -14.39
N LYS A 376 -0.80 -10.97 -13.81
CA LYS A 376 -1.92 -10.33 -14.53
C LYS A 376 -1.66 -8.85 -14.83
N GLU A 377 -0.83 -8.19 -14.02
CA GLU A 377 -0.56 -6.75 -14.05
C GLU A 377 0.58 -6.37 -15.02
N GLY A 378 1.37 -7.34 -15.47
CA GLY A 378 2.45 -7.13 -16.44
C GLY A 378 3.16 -8.44 -16.80
N GLN A 379 3.65 -8.53 -18.04
CA GLN A 379 4.43 -9.69 -18.54
C GLN A 379 5.89 -9.33 -18.86
N GLN A 380 6.33 -8.12 -18.50
CA GLN A 380 7.64 -7.62 -18.92
C GLN A 380 8.78 -8.41 -18.26
N ALA A 381 8.71 -8.65 -16.95
CA ALA A 381 9.68 -9.49 -16.26
C ALA A 381 9.72 -10.91 -16.84
N ALA A 382 8.55 -11.54 -17.02
CA ALA A 382 8.44 -12.88 -17.60
C ALA A 382 8.99 -13.00 -19.03
N ARG A 383 8.89 -11.94 -19.85
CA ARG A 383 9.44 -11.93 -21.22
C ARG A 383 10.94 -11.65 -21.28
N SER A 384 11.49 -11.02 -20.24
CA SER A 384 12.90 -10.64 -20.16
C SER A 384 13.76 -11.61 -19.35
N ALA A 385 13.16 -12.62 -18.72
CA ALA A 385 13.83 -13.60 -17.88
C ALA A 385 14.44 -14.77 -18.67
#